data_AF-A0AAV6XDY6-F1
#
_entry.id   AF-A0AAV6XDY6-F1
#
_cell.length_a   1.000
_cell.length_b   1.000
_cell.length_c   1.000
_cell.angle_alpha   90.00
_cell.angle_beta   90.00
_cell.angle_gamma   90.00
#
_symmetry.space_group_name_H-M   'P 1'
#
loop_
_entity.id
_entity.type
_entity.pdbx_description
1 polymer ?
#
loop_
_entity_poly.entity_id
_entity_poly.type
_entity_poly.pdbx_seq_one_letter_code
_entity_poly.pdbx_strand_id
1 'polypeptide(L)'
;MTIGHKLGEGLGLTDVSFEKWPSHFRVNKHTFTPENIGSDGLRSHTKNICHTILHEDEKFGGLEGMQRSGKLGQVEPCPRTIIVTLIRGPFSRSKEEVVEAPSELVTSDNPRHYAPFKFEDYWKSKMYKCLDGGQALNPFRSES
;
A
#
# COMPACT_ATOMS: atom_id res chain seq x y z
N MET A 1 -6.06 -11.13 10.49
CA MET A 1 -5.28 -11.32 9.24
C MET A 1 -3.86 -11.75 9.59
N THR A 2 -3.44 -12.96 9.20
CA THR A 2 -2.13 -13.54 9.58
C THR A 2 -0.92 -12.74 9.11
N ILE A 3 -0.96 -12.20 7.88
CA ILE A 3 0.17 -11.41 7.34
C ILE A 3 0.35 -10.11 8.10
N GLY A 4 -0.73 -9.40 8.43
CA GLY A 4 -0.66 -8.18 9.24
C GLY A 4 -0.03 -8.44 10.60
N HIS A 5 -0.44 -9.52 11.27
CA HIS A 5 0.13 -9.92 12.56
C HIS A 5 1.63 -10.19 12.47
N LYS A 6 2.06 -11.00 11.49
CA LYS A 6 3.49 -11.29 11.28
C LYS A 6 4.31 -10.06 10.92
N LEU A 7 3.74 -9.11 10.18
CA LEU A 7 4.39 -7.82 9.90
C LEU A 7 4.56 -7.01 11.19
N GLY A 8 3.54 -6.97 12.06
CA GLY A 8 3.64 -6.34 13.37
C GLY A 8 4.71 -6.98 14.26
N GLU A 9 4.69 -8.31 14.39
CA GLU A 9 5.69 -9.07 15.16
C GLU A 9 7.11 -8.83 14.65
N GLY A 10 7.31 -8.82 13.33
CA GLY A 10 8.61 -8.53 12.71
C GLY A 10 9.11 -7.11 12.96
N LEU A 11 8.21 -6.18 13.31
CA LEU A 11 8.52 -4.81 13.73
C LEU A 11 8.60 -4.67 15.26
N GLY A 12 8.44 -5.76 16.01
CA GLY A 12 8.45 -5.73 17.48
C GLY A 12 7.14 -5.25 18.13
N LEU A 13 6.05 -5.18 17.37
CA LEU A 13 4.73 -4.78 17.87
C LEU A 13 4.01 -6.00 18.47
N THR A 14 3.58 -5.89 19.73
CA THR A 14 2.97 -7.01 20.46
C THR A 14 1.45 -6.91 20.59
N ASP A 15 0.85 -5.75 20.34
CA ASP A 15 -0.57 -5.50 20.64
C ASP A 15 -1.34 -4.80 19.50
N VAL A 16 -1.05 -5.20 18.25
CA VAL A 16 -1.72 -4.65 17.06
C VAL A 16 -2.74 -5.62 16.50
N SER A 17 -4.03 -5.29 16.68
CA SER A 17 -5.12 -6.06 16.10
C SER A 17 -5.49 -5.58 14.70
N PHE A 18 -5.35 -6.50 13.74
CA PHE A 18 -5.86 -6.34 12.37
C PHE A 18 -7.29 -6.91 12.20
N GLU A 19 -7.93 -7.33 13.29
CA GLU A 19 -9.29 -7.88 13.23
C GLU A 19 -10.30 -6.79 12.90
N LYS A 20 -11.17 -7.03 11.92
CA LYS A 20 -12.18 -6.08 11.42
C LYS A 20 -11.61 -4.89 10.63
N TRP A 21 -10.35 -4.94 10.21
CA TRP A 21 -9.88 -4.00 9.19
C TRP A 21 -10.68 -4.21 7.90
N PRO A 22 -11.33 -3.16 7.37
CA PRO A 22 -12.01 -3.23 6.09
C PRO A 22 -11.10 -3.84 5.03
N SER A 23 -11.65 -4.79 4.30
CA SER A 23 -10.95 -5.53 3.26
C SER A 23 -11.73 -5.37 1.97
N HIS A 24 -11.03 -5.20 0.86
CA HIS A 24 -11.64 -5.11 -0.45
C HIS A 24 -11.11 -6.24 -1.32
N PHE A 25 -12.03 -7.06 -1.84
CA PHE A 25 -11.72 -8.17 -2.72
C PHE A 25 -11.99 -7.75 -4.16
N ARG A 26 -11.05 -8.03 -5.07
CA ARG A 26 -11.17 -7.69 -6.49
C ARG A 26 -10.59 -8.82 -7.34
N VAL A 27 -11.33 -9.19 -8.38
CA VAL A 27 -10.86 -10.09 -9.45
C VAL A 27 -10.69 -9.25 -10.71
N ASN A 28 -9.54 -9.38 -11.35
CA ASN A 28 -9.24 -8.70 -12.61
C ASN A 28 -9.04 -9.73 -13.71
N LYS A 29 -9.67 -9.52 -14.85
CA LYS A 29 -9.43 -10.27 -16.08
C LYS A 29 -8.95 -9.30 -17.14
N HIS A 30 -7.74 -9.53 -17.63
CA HIS A 30 -7.18 -8.80 -18.76
C HIS A 30 -7.35 -9.66 -20.02
N THR A 31 -7.97 -9.11 -21.05
CA THR A 31 -8.16 -9.80 -22.33
C THR A 31 -7.10 -9.32 -23.30
N PHE A 32 -6.26 -10.24 -23.75
CA PHE A 32 -5.19 -9.96 -24.71
C PHE A 32 -5.70 -10.12 -26.14
N THR A 33 -5.43 -9.13 -26.99
CA THR A 33 -5.65 -9.15 -28.44
C THR A 33 -4.36 -8.72 -29.14
N PRO A 34 -4.12 -9.11 -30.40
CA PRO A 34 -2.90 -8.70 -31.12
C PRO A 34 -2.64 -7.18 -31.09
N GLU A 35 -3.70 -6.38 -31.05
CA GLU A 35 -3.63 -4.91 -31.06
C GLU A 35 -3.24 -4.31 -29.69
N ASN A 36 -3.47 -5.03 -28.59
CA ASN A 36 -3.24 -4.52 -27.23
C ASN A 36 -2.03 -5.16 -26.52
N ILE A 37 -1.41 -6.18 -27.11
CA ILE A 37 -0.15 -6.74 -26.61
C ILE A 37 0.91 -5.63 -26.61
N GLY A 38 1.57 -5.45 -25.47
CA GLY A 38 2.58 -4.40 -25.26
C GLY A 38 2.00 -3.06 -24.79
N SER A 39 0.69 -2.94 -24.62
CA SER A 39 0.05 -1.78 -23.98
C SER A 39 -0.27 -2.02 -22.50
N ASP A 40 -0.42 -0.95 -21.73
CA ASP A 40 -0.72 -1.02 -20.30
C ASP A 40 -2.11 -1.61 -20.04
N GLY A 41 -2.17 -2.82 -19.47
CA GLY A 41 -3.43 -3.44 -19.03
C GLY A 41 -4.07 -2.75 -17.81
N LEU A 42 -3.27 -2.01 -17.05
CA LEU A 42 -3.70 -1.15 -15.95
C LEU A 42 -2.71 0.00 -15.78
N ARG A 43 -3.21 1.24 -15.77
CA ARG A 43 -2.36 2.42 -15.57
C ARG A 43 -1.58 2.34 -14.25
N SER A 44 -0.32 2.74 -14.28
CA SER A 44 0.54 2.90 -13.10
C SER A 44 -0.17 3.70 -11.99
N HIS A 45 -0.24 3.14 -10.79
CA HIS A 45 -0.85 3.77 -9.62
C HIS A 45 -0.28 3.21 -8.32
N THR A 46 -0.40 3.97 -7.23
CA THR A 46 -0.19 3.48 -5.86
C THR A 46 -1.55 3.29 -5.20
N LYS A 47 -1.78 2.16 -4.51
CA LYS A 47 -3.10 1.91 -3.89
C LYS A 47 -3.31 2.77 -2.64
N ASN A 48 -4.56 2.77 -2.16
CA ASN A 48 -5.03 3.59 -1.04
C ASN A 48 -5.33 2.73 0.20
N ILE A 49 -4.54 1.68 0.39
CA ILE A 49 -4.70 0.70 1.47
C ILE A 49 -3.32 0.35 2.03
N CYS A 50 -3.25 -0.17 3.25
CA CYS A 50 -1.95 -0.49 3.88
C CYS A 50 -1.20 -1.62 3.17
N HIS A 51 -1.90 -2.70 2.79
CA HIS A 51 -1.27 -3.89 2.19
C HIS A 51 -2.18 -4.55 1.17
N THR A 52 -1.59 -5.19 0.15
CA THR A 52 -2.33 -6.01 -0.80
C THR A 52 -1.75 -7.41 -0.88
N ILE A 53 -2.63 -8.40 -0.98
CA ILE A 53 -2.28 -9.76 -1.36
C ILE A 53 -2.80 -9.95 -2.78
N LEU A 54 -1.92 -10.32 -3.70
CA LEU A 54 -2.24 -10.57 -5.10
C LEU A 54 -1.86 -12.01 -5.43
N HIS A 55 -2.78 -12.73 -6.05
CA HIS A 55 -2.51 -13.98 -6.72
C HIS A 55 -2.59 -13.69 -8.23
N GLU A 56 -1.48 -13.88 -8.93
CA GLU A 56 -1.37 -13.65 -10.37
C GLU A 56 -1.61 -14.95 -11.15
N ASP A 57 -1.90 -14.83 -12.45
CA ASP A 57 -1.95 -15.98 -13.34
C ASP A 57 -0.56 -16.62 -13.45
N GLU A 58 -0.47 -17.93 -13.26
CA GLU A 58 0.81 -18.65 -13.24
C GLU A 58 1.51 -18.69 -14.61
N LYS A 59 0.75 -18.49 -15.70
CA LYS A 59 1.25 -18.58 -17.07
C LYS A 59 1.48 -17.20 -17.70
N PHE A 60 0.68 -16.21 -17.32
CA PHE A 60 0.71 -14.88 -17.91
C PHE A 60 1.04 -13.82 -16.85
N GLY A 61 2.28 -13.35 -16.88
CA GLY A 61 2.70 -12.19 -16.09
C GLY A 61 2.26 -10.88 -16.71
N GLY A 62 2.20 -9.85 -15.89
CA GLY A 62 2.03 -8.46 -16.32
C GLY A 62 2.21 -7.45 -15.20
N LEU A 63 2.48 -7.92 -13.97
CA LEU A 63 2.76 -7.03 -12.86
C LEU A 63 4.16 -6.41 -12.98
N GLU A 64 4.21 -5.08 -12.94
CA GLU A 64 5.45 -4.33 -12.84
C GLU A 64 5.47 -3.47 -11.57
N GLY A 65 6.63 -3.47 -10.91
CA GLY A 65 6.92 -2.62 -9.76
C GLY A 65 7.82 -1.46 -10.15
N MET A 66 7.46 -0.24 -9.75
CA MET A 66 8.34 0.91 -9.90
C MET A 66 9.48 0.84 -8.87
N GLN A 67 10.72 0.78 -9.35
CA GLN A 67 11.90 0.82 -8.50
C GLN A 67 12.18 2.25 -8.01
N ARG A 68 13.01 2.38 -6.95
CA ARG A 68 13.44 3.70 -6.44
C ARG A 68 14.15 4.56 -7.50
N SER A 69 14.77 3.94 -8.50
CA SER A 69 15.40 4.63 -9.63
C SER A 69 14.39 5.21 -10.64
N GLY A 70 13.09 4.98 -10.46
CA GLY A 70 12.05 5.36 -11.42
C GLY A 70 11.95 4.43 -12.63
N LYS A 71 12.62 3.27 -12.60
CA LYS A 71 12.52 2.25 -13.65
C LYS A 71 11.45 1.22 -13.28
N LEU A 72 10.68 0.77 -14.26
CA LEU A 72 9.77 -0.36 -14.10
C LEU A 72 10.58 -1.66 -14.06
N GLY A 73 10.24 -2.54 -13.12
CA GLY A 73 10.78 -3.88 -13.00
C GLY A 73 9.66 -4.91 -13.03
N GLN A 74 9.78 -5.89 -13.91
CA GLN A 74 8.83 -7.00 -14.01
C GLN A 74 8.89 -7.88 -12.76
N VAL A 75 7.71 -8.32 -12.30
CA VAL A 75 7.57 -9.37 -11.30
C VAL A 75 7.22 -10.64 -12.04
N GLU A 76 8.14 -11.62 -12.03
CA GLU A 76 7.90 -12.89 -12.71
C GLU A 76 6.83 -13.70 -11.99
N PRO A 77 5.87 -14.30 -12.73
CA PRO A 77 4.94 -15.26 -12.17
C PRO A 77 5.67 -16.40 -11.48
N CYS A 78 5.26 -16.71 -10.25
CA CYS A 78 5.82 -17.80 -9.49
C CYS A 78 4.69 -18.74 -9.05
N PRO A 79 4.62 -19.97 -9.61
CA PRO A 79 3.52 -20.90 -9.33
C PRO A 79 3.34 -21.17 -7.84
N ARG A 80 2.08 -21.28 -7.40
CA ARG A 80 1.69 -21.51 -5.99
C ARG A 80 2.21 -20.45 -5.02
N THR A 81 2.40 -19.21 -5.45
CA THR A 81 2.79 -18.10 -4.57
C THR A 81 1.78 -16.96 -4.60
N ILE A 82 1.88 -16.10 -3.58
CA ILE A 82 1.17 -14.84 -3.52
C ILE A 82 2.18 -13.70 -3.46
N ILE A 83 1.83 -12.58 -4.08
CA ILE A 83 2.62 -11.36 -4.04
C ILE A 83 2.02 -10.46 -2.95
N VAL A 84 2.86 -10.04 -2.01
CA VAL A 84 2.47 -9.12 -0.93
C VAL A 84 3.11 -7.76 -1.20
N THR A 85 2.29 -6.72 -1.31
CA THR A 85 2.76 -5.34 -1.51
C THR A 85 2.48 -4.53 -0.25
N LEU A 86 3.53 -3.89 0.30
CA LEU A 86 3.41 -2.88 1.35
C LEU A 86 3.30 -1.50 0.70
N ILE A 87 2.38 -0.69 1.19
CA ILE A 87 2.06 0.60 0.57
C ILE A 87 2.19 1.70 1.59
N ARG A 88 2.74 2.85 1.16
CA ARG A 88 3.01 4.01 2.00
C ARG A 88 1.77 4.73 2.53
N GLY A 89 0.56 4.31 2.18
CA GLY A 89 -0.68 5.01 2.52
C GLY A 89 -1.35 4.43 3.75
N PRO A 90 -1.75 5.27 4.74
CA PRO A 90 -2.53 4.78 5.86
C PRO A 90 -3.92 4.35 5.41
N PHE A 91 -4.50 3.45 6.18
CA PHE A 91 -5.88 3.03 6.06
C PHE A 91 -6.50 3.07 7.44
N SER A 92 -7.76 3.49 7.53
CA SER A 92 -8.48 3.65 8.79
C SER A 92 -9.90 3.09 8.68
N ARG A 93 -10.48 2.69 9.81
CA ARG A 93 -11.87 2.22 9.88
C ARG A 93 -12.86 3.38 9.92
N SER A 94 -12.44 4.51 10.49
CA SER A 94 -13.25 5.71 10.66
C SER A 94 -12.53 6.92 10.06
N LYS A 95 -13.32 7.86 9.52
CA LYS A 95 -12.77 9.13 9.02
C LYS A 95 -12.17 9.97 10.15
N GLU A 96 -12.72 9.80 11.35
CA GLU A 96 -12.40 10.54 12.56
C GLU A 96 -11.20 9.96 13.32
N GLU A 97 -10.79 8.73 13.01
CA GLU A 97 -9.64 8.06 13.61
C GLU A 97 -8.35 8.84 13.32
N VAL A 98 -7.52 8.97 14.34
CA VAL A 98 -6.19 9.58 14.22
C VAL A 98 -5.22 8.52 13.73
N VAL A 99 -4.62 8.78 12.58
CA VAL A 99 -3.52 8.00 12.04
C VAL A 99 -2.24 8.49 12.68
N GLU A 100 -1.53 7.58 13.33
CA GLU A 100 -0.22 7.86 13.90
C GLU A 100 0.71 6.63 13.88
N ALA A 101 2.01 6.88 13.98
CA ALA A 101 2.99 5.82 14.15
C ALA A 101 2.92 5.27 15.59
N PRO A 102 2.93 3.93 15.78
CA PRO A 102 3.06 3.32 17.10
C PRO A 102 4.29 3.87 17.83
N SER A 103 4.16 4.17 19.11
CA SER A 103 5.24 4.76 19.91
C SER A 103 6.45 3.84 20.02
N GLU A 104 6.24 2.52 19.96
CA GLU A 104 7.29 1.50 19.95
C GLU A 104 8.22 1.60 18.75
N LEU A 105 7.75 2.18 17.64
CA LEU A 105 8.56 2.40 16.43
C LEU A 105 9.20 3.79 16.37
N VAL A 106 8.86 4.68 17.31
CA VAL A 106 9.39 6.04 17.40
C VAL A 106 10.52 6.04 18.41
N THR A 107 11.76 6.07 17.92
CA THR A 107 12.97 6.05 18.74
C THR A 107 13.83 7.28 18.46
N SER A 108 14.93 7.47 19.20
CA SER A 108 15.91 8.52 18.90
C SER A 108 16.52 8.36 17.50
N ASP A 109 16.72 7.10 17.08
CA ASP A 109 17.36 6.75 15.80
C ASP A 109 16.34 6.70 14.64
N ASN A 110 15.05 6.56 14.97
CA ASN A 110 13.95 6.61 14.02
C ASN A 110 12.85 7.56 14.56
N PRO A 111 13.05 8.88 14.44
CA PRO A 111 12.09 9.84 14.93
C PRO A 111 10.80 9.80 14.11
N ARG A 112 9.76 10.44 14.66
CA ARG A 112 8.47 10.54 14.00
C ARG A 112 8.59 11.30 12.68
N HIS A 113 8.30 10.62 11.56
CA HIS A 113 8.35 11.22 10.21
C HIS A 113 7.08 12.00 9.84
N TYR A 114 5.95 11.65 10.46
CA TYR A 114 4.65 12.27 10.22
C TYR A 114 3.95 12.59 11.55
N ALA A 115 3.46 13.82 11.68
CA ALA A 115 2.61 14.22 12.80
C ALA A 115 1.30 13.40 12.80
N PRO A 116 0.67 13.15 13.96
CA PRO A 116 -0.66 12.55 13.98
C PRO A 116 -1.69 13.38 13.18
N PHE A 117 -2.53 12.73 12.37
CA PHE A 117 -3.56 13.40 11.57
C PHE A 117 -4.85 12.61 11.50
N LYS A 118 -5.99 13.27 11.26
CA LYS A 118 -7.24 12.56 11.02
C LYS A 118 -7.23 11.89 9.66
N PHE A 119 -7.67 10.64 9.59
CA PHE A 119 -7.73 9.93 8.31
C PHE A 119 -8.55 10.67 7.25
N GLU A 120 -9.60 11.39 7.65
CA GLU A 120 -10.42 12.19 6.75
C GLU A 120 -9.59 13.24 5.99
N ASP A 121 -8.64 13.89 6.65
CA ASP A 121 -7.85 14.97 6.06
C ASP A 121 -6.90 14.40 4.99
N TYR A 122 -6.30 13.23 5.26
CA TYR A 122 -5.53 12.48 4.27
C TYR A 122 -6.41 12.02 3.10
N TRP A 123 -7.60 11.47 3.40
CA TRP A 123 -8.52 10.96 2.38
C TRP A 123 -9.01 12.09 1.46
N LYS A 124 -9.37 13.25 2.01
CA LYS A 124 -9.76 14.46 1.27
C LYS A 124 -8.60 14.94 0.40
N SER A 125 -7.38 15.05 0.95
CA SER A 125 -6.20 15.46 0.19
C SER A 125 -5.96 14.57 -1.02
N LYS A 126 -6.05 13.24 -0.84
CA LYS A 126 -5.85 12.28 -1.92
C LYS A 126 -6.94 12.32 -2.99
N MET A 127 -8.21 12.33 -2.57
CA MET A 127 -9.35 12.26 -3.49
C MET A 127 -9.57 13.56 -4.27
N TYR A 128 -9.48 14.72 -3.60
CA TYR A 128 -9.76 16.00 -4.25
C TYR A 128 -8.59 16.53 -5.07
N LYS A 129 -7.35 16.20 -4.70
CA LYS A 129 -6.15 16.66 -5.41
C LYS A 129 -5.56 15.59 -6.34
N CYS A 130 -6.18 14.41 -6.43
CA CYS A 130 -5.71 13.26 -7.22
C CYS A 130 -4.22 12.93 -6.99
N LEU A 131 -3.74 13.12 -5.75
CA LEU A 131 -2.33 12.92 -5.40
C LEU A 131 -2.02 11.43 -5.26
N ASP A 132 -0.78 11.05 -5.56
CA ASP A 132 -0.32 9.72 -5.17
C ASP A 132 -0.29 9.57 -3.64
N GLY A 133 -0.26 8.34 -3.13
CA GLY A 133 -0.32 8.07 -1.70
C GLY A 133 0.85 8.67 -0.90
N GLY A 134 2.01 8.84 -1.53
CA GLY A 134 3.17 9.47 -0.91
C GLY A 134 3.05 10.99 -0.86
N GLN A 135 2.59 11.61 -1.95
CA GLN A 135 2.33 13.05 -2.04
C GLN A 135 1.24 13.51 -1.09
N ALA A 136 0.17 12.71 -0.93
CA ALA A 136 -0.93 13.00 -0.01
C ALA A 136 -0.49 13.06 1.46
N LEU A 137 0.67 12.48 1.81
CA LEU A 137 1.25 12.53 3.15
C LEU A 137 2.16 13.72 3.42
N ASN A 138 2.61 14.44 2.38
CA ASN A 138 3.50 15.58 2.53
C ASN A 138 2.99 16.65 3.51
N PRO A 139 1.69 17.00 3.56
CA PRO A 139 1.19 17.99 4.50
C PRO A 139 1.32 17.60 5.98
N PHE A 140 1.49 16.30 6.27
CA PHE A 140 1.59 15.78 7.63
C PHE A 140 3.02 15.46 8.03
N ARG A 141 4.01 15.79 7.20
CA ARG A 141 5.42 15.52 7.52
C ARG A 141 5.79 16.32 8.77
N SER A 142 6.38 15.66 9.75
CA SER A 142 6.91 16.35 10.92
C SER A 142 8.03 17.28 10.48
N GLU A 143 8.05 18.51 11.01
CA GLU A 143 9.22 19.36 10.92
C GLU A 143 10.31 18.71 11.77
N SER A 144 11.36 18.25 11.10
CA SER A 144 12.61 17.79 11.71
C SER A 144 13.56 18.95 11.91
#